data_AF-A0A3P8FIA8-F1
#
_entry.id   AF-A0A3P8FIA8-F1
#
_cell.length_a   1.000
_cell.length_b   1.000
_cell.length_c   1.000
_cell.angle_alpha   90.00
_cell.angle_beta   90.00
_cell.angle_gamma   90.00
#
_symmetry.space_group_name_H-M   'P 1'
#
loop_
_entity.id
_entity.type
_entity.pdbx_description
1 polymer ?
#
loop_
_entity_poly.entity_id
_entity_poly.type
_entity_poly.pdbx_seq_one_letter_code
_entity_poly.pdbx_strand_id
1 'polypeptide(L)'
;MLDRESMKFYVKLDVLTAAPAVLILKSGLRICSNGAARTNIPIIQDYAYYEVTLQNYRGSWGIGLCTVNTPLDSVQSLTDDLLCWILRNDMKIWSRGHVIGQLKQSVEEGDVIGVIYDKGELRFTINGDIAHVYSEQTEQSPLCIDSGGEVLYPVLGVEGDAVLDAAFTANSFNYPPLSVEGFGEIKFQKEVTF
;
A
#
# COMPACT_ATOMS: atom_id res chain seq x y z
N MET A 1 11.18 9.77 -26.26
CA MET A 1 9.77 9.34 -26.34
C MET A 1 9.74 7.89 -25.92
N LEU A 2 9.35 7.59 -24.69
CA LEU A 2 9.03 6.21 -24.30
C LEU A 2 7.74 5.83 -25.02
N ASP A 3 7.75 4.67 -25.68
CA ASP A 3 6.66 4.17 -26.51
C ASP A 3 5.42 3.91 -25.65
N ARG A 4 4.23 4.18 -26.21
CA ARG A 4 2.95 3.97 -25.52
C ARG A 4 2.72 2.48 -25.18
N GLU A 5 3.39 1.57 -25.87
CA GLU A 5 3.42 0.15 -25.51
C GLU A 5 4.24 -0.16 -24.26
N SER A 6 5.34 0.57 -23.99
CA SER A 6 6.15 0.41 -22.77
C SER A 6 5.38 0.83 -21.52
N MET A 7 4.44 1.78 -21.65
CA MET A 7 3.60 2.28 -20.57
C MET A 7 2.55 1.27 -20.05
N LYS A 8 2.35 0.14 -20.75
CA LYS A 8 1.44 -0.94 -20.34
C LYS A 8 1.99 -1.82 -19.21
N PHE A 9 3.30 -1.76 -18.93
CA PHE A 9 3.97 -2.75 -18.08
C PHE A 9 4.46 -2.25 -16.72
N TYR A 10 4.07 -1.05 -16.29
CA TYR A 10 4.44 -0.51 -14.98
C TYR A 10 3.30 -0.56 -13.98
N VAL A 11 3.64 -0.90 -12.73
CA VAL A 11 2.73 -0.85 -11.59
C VAL A 11 2.46 0.60 -11.24
N LYS A 12 1.18 0.94 -11.16
CA LYS A 12 0.69 2.29 -10.84
C LYS A 12 -0.73 2.21 -10.29
N LEU A 13 -1.20 3.30 -9.69
CA LEU A 13 -2.59 3.44 -9.29
C LEU A 13 -3.51 3.39 -10.53
N ASP A 14 -4.53 2.54 -10.48
CA ASP A 14 -5.44 2.33 -11.59
C ASP A 14 -6.53 3.40 -11.64
N VAL A 15 -6.35 4.34 -12.56
CA VAL A 15 -7.28 5.45 -12.81
C VAL A 15 -8.67 4.95 -13.27
N LEU A 16 -8.76 3.78 -13.91
CA LEU A 16 -10.02 3.29 -14.46
C LEU A 16 -10.95 2.73 -13.39
N THR A 17 -10.39 2.24 -12.28
CA THR A 17 -11.15 1.65 -11.18
C THR A 17 -11.16 2.49 -9.91
N ALA A 18 -10.42 3.60 -9.88
CA ALA A 18 -10.33 4.47 -8.73
C ALA A 18 -11.66 5.17 -8.41
N ALA A 19 -11.80 5.65 -7.17
CA ALA A 19 -12.99 6.38 -6.74
C ALA A 19 -13.22 7.62 -7.62
N PRO A 20 -14.47 7.96 -8.00
CA PRO A 20 -14.73 9.09 -8.92
C PRO A 20 -14.20 10.45 -8.45
N ALA A 21 -14.08 10.64 -7.12
CA ALA A 21 -13.64 11.88 -6.51
C ALA A 21 -12.13 11.95 -6.24
N VAL A 22 -11.37 10.90 -6.58
CA VAL A 22 -9.93 10.86 -6.34
C VAL A 22 -9.17 11.39 -7.55
N LEU A 23 -8.10 12.14 -7.28
CA LEU A 23 -7.21 12.65 -8.31
C LEU A 23 -5.92 11.84 -8.32
N ILE A 24 -5.62 11.25 -9.46
CA ILE A 24 -4.38 10.52 -9.70
C ILE A 24 -3.47 11.34 -10.62
N LEU A 25 -2.29 11.68 -10.12
CA LEU A 25 -1.31 12.55 -10.76
C LEU A 25 0.02 11.80 -10.97
N LYS A 26 1.03 12.50 -11.49
CA LYS A 26 2.39 11.97 -11.73
C LYS A 26 2.38 10.60 -12.43
N SER A 27 1.59 10.46 -13.48
CA SER A 27 1.48 9.22 -14.28
C SER A 27 1.02 7.99 -13.49
N GLY A 28 0.19 8.16 -12.45
CA GLY A 28 -0.32 7.04 -11.64
C GLY A 28 0.43 6.83 -10.34
N LEU A 29 1.30 7.75 -9.95
CA LEU A 29 2.18 7.64 -8.78
C LEU A 29 1.86 8.65 -7.68
N ARG A 30 0.86 9.52 -7.86
CA ARG A 30 0.39 10.44 -6.82
C ARG A 30 -1.11 10.35 -6.68
N ILE A 31 -1.61 10.36 -5.45
CA ILE A 31 -3.04 10.36 -5.13
C ILE A 31 -3.38 11.51 -4.16
N CYS A 32 -4.48 12.21 -4.41
CA CYS A 32 -5.03 13.26 -3.55
C CYS A 32 -6.55 13.42 -3.74
N SER A 33 -7.16 14.36 -3.01
CA SER A 33 -8.61 14.57 -2.91
C SER A 33 -9.30 13.51 -2.06
N ASN A 34 -10.42 12.93 -2.49
CA ASN A 34 -11.25 12.04 -1.65
C ASN A 34 -11.51 10.69 -2.31
N GLY A 35 -11.20 9.62 -1.58
CA GLY A 35 -11.41 8.24 -1.98
C GLY A 35 -10.10 7.46 -2.09
N ALA A 36 -10.15 6.33 -2.78
CA ALA A 36 -9.03 5.40 -2.87
C ALA A 36 -8.77 4.93 -4.31
N ALA A 37 -7.56 4.43 -4.50
CA ALA A 37 -7.14 3.75 -5.71
C ALA A 37 -6.28 2.55 -5.34
N ARG A 38 -6.59 1.40 -5.93
CA ARG A 38 -5.68 0.25 -5.94
C ARG A 38 -4.77 0.31 -7.16
N THR A 39 -3.73 -0.50 -7.15
CA THR A 39 -2.85 -0.66 -8.32
C THR A 39 -3.53 -1.41 -9.47
N ASN A 40 -3.01 -1.23 -10.68
CA ASN A 40 -3.45 -1.91 -11.90
C ASN A 40 -3.00 -3.38 -11.99
N ILE A 41 -2.13 -3.83 -11.09
CA ILE A 41 -1.51 -5.16 -11.12
C ILE A 41 -1.58 -5.75 -9.71
N PRO A 42 -2.06 -6.99 -9.57
CA PRO A 42 -2.05 -7.66 -8.27
C PRO A 42 -0.65 -8.08 -7.84
N ILE A 43 -0.52 -8.37 -6.55
CA ILE A 43 0.60 -9.14 -6.00
C ILE A 43 0.38 -10.61 -6.37
N ILE A 44 1.23 -11.13 -7.24
CA ILE A 44 1.21 -12.53 -7.69
C ILE A 44 2.41 -13.32 -7.21
N GLN A 45 3.42 -12.62 -6.70
CA GLN A 45 4.64 -13.20 -6.18
C GLN A 45 4.56 -13.31 -4.66
N ASP A 46 5.40 -14.18 -4.11
CA ASP A 46 5.48 -14.45 -2.68
C ASP A 46 5.80 -13.20 -1.85
N TYR A 47 6.73 -12.39 -2.35
CA TYR A 47 7.26 -11.20 -1.69
C TYR A 47 6.96 -9.93 -2.50
N ALA A 48 6.27 -8.96 -1.90
CA ALA A 48 6.00 -7.66 -2.50
C ALA A 48 6.44 -6.52 -1.58
N TYR A 49 7.01 -5.49 -2.20
CA TYR A 49 7.38 -4.25 -1.52
C TYR A 49 6.96 -3.03 -2.34
N TYR A 50 6.43 -2.02 -1.66
CA TYR A 50 6.21 -0.70 -2.23
C TYR A 50 6.37 0.38 -1.15
N GLU A 51 6.63 1.59 -1.59
CA GLU A 51 6.79 2.75 -0.71
C GLU A 51 5.69 3.78 -0.93
N VAL A 52 5.33 4.48 0.14
CA VAL A 52 4.44 5.63 0.10
C VAL A 52 5.08 6.79 0.85
N THR A 53 5.36 7.88 0.16
CA THR A 53 5.84 9.13 0.76
C THR A 53 4.66 10.03 1.13
N LEU A 54 4.65 10.53 2.37
CA LEU A 54 3.63 11.43 2.88
C LEU A 54 3.90 12.88 2.43
N GLN A 55 3.44 13.24 1.22
CA GLN A 55 3.71 14.56 0.62
C GLN A 55 2.95 15.70 1.30
N ASN A 56 1.69 15.45 1.67
CA ASN A 56 0.95 16.26 2.62
C ASN A 56 0.17 15.28 3.49
N TYR A 57 0.59 15.13 4.75
CA TYR A 57 0.00 14.16 5.66
C TYR A 57 -1.26 14.70 6.36
N ARG A 58 -1.59 15.99 6.18
CA ARG A 58 -2.78 16.63 6.78
C ARG A 58 -4.04 16.11 6.09
N GLY A 59 -4.92 15.48 6.86
CA GLY A 59 -6.13 14.83 6.35
C GLY A 59 -6.21 13.40 6.87
N SER A 60 -7.08 12.60 6.26
CA SER A 60 -7.07 11.15 6.51
C SER A 60 -6.41 10.45 5.34
N TRP A 61 -5.65 9.41 5.65
CA TRP A 61 -5.08 8.53 4.65
C TRP A 61 -5.09 7.09 5.15
N GLY A 62 -5.06 6.17 4.18
CA GLY A 62 -4.97 4.74 4.40
C GLY A 62 -3.99 4.11 3.41
N ILE A 63 -3.12 3.24 3.88
CA ILE A 63 -2.12 2.55 3.06
C ILE A 63 -2.17 1.06 3.40
N GLY A 64 -2.28 0.20 2.40
CA GLY A 64 -2.22 -1.24 2.66
C GLY A 64 -2.65 -2.13 1.50
N LEU A 65 -3.30 -3.23 1.82
CA LEU A 65 -3.70 -4.26 0.86
C LEU A 65 -5.22 -4.40 0.80
N CYS A 66 -5.75 -4.64 -0.40
CA CYS A 66 -7.17 -4.91 -0.65
C CYS A 66 -7.37 -6.00 -1.71
N THR A 67 -8.63 -6.36 -1.97
CA THR A 67 -9.00 -7.22 -3.10
C THR A 67 -9.57 -6.41 -4.27
N VAL A 68 -9.87 -7.09 -5.38
CA VAL A 68 -10.50 -6.47 -6.55
C VAL A 68 -11.95 -5.98 -6.30
N ASN A 69 -12.61 -6.52 -5.27
CA ASN A 69 -14.01 -6.19 -4.96
C ASN A 69 -14.15 -5.13 -3.87
N THR A 70 -13.05 -4.71 -3.25
CA THR A 70 -13.06 -3.71 -2.18
C THR A 70 -13.65 -2.38 -2.67
N PRO A 71 -14.63 -1.80 -1.94
CA PRO A 71 -15.15 -0.46 -2.24
C PRO A 71 -14.09 0.62 -2.00
N LEU A 72 -13.91 1.52 -2.96
CA LEU A 72 -12.83 2.51 -2.94
C LEU A 72 -13.32 3.94 -2.61
N ASP A 73 -14.59 4.13 -2.28
CA ASP A 73 -15.23 5.45 -2.17
C ASP A 73 -14.63 6.37 -1.10
N SER A 74 -14.05 5.80 -0.05
CA SER A 74 -13.54 6.54 1.11
C SER A 74 -12.43 5.75 1.84
N VAL A 75 -11.65 6.43 2.69
CA VAL A 75 -10.68 5.75 3.57
C VAL A 75 -11.41 4.83 4.55
N GLN A 76 -12.60 5.25 5.01
CA GLN A 76 -13.46 4.46 5.89
C GLN A 76 -13.93 3.16 5.23
N SER A 77 -14.29 3.21 3.94
CA SER A 77 -14.69 2.02 3.16
C SER A 77 -13.59 0.97 3.13
N LEU A 78 -12.32 1.40 3.00
CA LEU A 78 -11.19 0.48 3.05
C LEU A 78 -11.05 -0.20 4.42
N THR A 79 -11.31 0.54 5.51
CA THR A 79 -11.11 0.01 6.87
C THR A 79 -12.23 -0.92 7.32
N ASP A 80 -13.43 -0.73 6.75
CA ASP A 80 -14.62 -1.53 7.05
C ASP A 80 -14.71 -2.79 6.18
N ASP A 81 -14.02 -2.83 5.04
CA ASP A 81 -14.04 -3.96 4.11
C ASP A 81 -13.47 -5.25 4.74
N LEU A 82 -14.04 -6.39 4.33
CA LEU A 82 -13.75 -7.67 4.95
C LEU A 82 -12.36 -8.24 4.62
N LEU A 83 -11.80 -7.83 3.48
CA LEU A 83 -10.55 -8.33 2.93
C LEU A 83 -9.59 -7.17 2.64
N CYS A 84 -9.46 -6.30 3.64
CA CYS A 84 -8.50 -5.19 3.66
C CYS A 84 -7.66 -5.18 4.93
N TRP A 85 -6.42 -4.69 4.79
CA TRP A 85 -5.50 -4.46 5.91
C TRP A 85 -4.83 -3.11 5.70
N ILE A 86 -5.27 -2.11 6.45
CA ILE A 86 -5.01 -0.69 6.15
C ILE A 86 -4.36 -0.01 7.36
N LEU A 87 -3.13 0.47 7.18
CA LEU A 87 -2.51 1.42 8.09
C LEU A 87 -3.10 2.82 7.87
N ARG A 88 -3.64 3.43 8.91
CA ARG A 88 -4.20 4.78 8.87
C ARG A 88 -3.27 5.83 9.48
N ASN A 89 -3.62 7.09 9.26
CA ASN A 89 -2.94 8.26 9.81
C ASN A 89 -2.89 8.36 11.35
N ASP A 90 -3.66 7.56 12.08
CA ASP A 90 -3.56 7.42 13.55
C ASP A 90 -2.61 6.30 13.99
N MET A 91 -1.82 5.77 13.03
CA MET A 91 -0.86 4.67 13.18
C MET A 91 -1.49 3.33 13.54
N LYS A 92 -2.83 3.21 13.45
CA LYS A 92 -3.53 1.94 13.65
C LYS A 92 -3.69 1.20 12.34
N ILE A 93 -3.63 -0.12 12.45
CA ILE A 93 -3.88 -1.05 11.36
C ILE A 93 -5.29 -1.58 11.53
N TRP A 94 -6.11 -1.36 10.51
CA TRP A 94 -7.52 -1.70 10.48
C TRP A 94 -7.79 -2.87 9.53
N SER A 95 -8.72 -3.73 9.92
CA SER A 95 -9.30 -4.77 9.09
C SER A 95 -10.68 -5.11 9.60
N ARG A 96 -11.67 -5.31 8.70
CA ARG A 96 -13.03 -5.73 9.07
C ARG A 96 -13.71 -4.79 10.07
N GLY A 97 -13.43 -3.49 9.98
CA GLY A 97 -13.94 -2.48 10.92
C GLY A 97 -13.32 -2.53 12.33
N HIS A 98 -12.25 -3.31 12.52
CA HIS A 98 -11.57 -3.45 13.80
C HIS A 98 -10.10 -3.05 13.70
N VAL A 99 -9.57 -2.49 14.79
CA VAL A 99 -8.13 -2.27 14.96
C VAL A 99 -7.49 -3.60 15.33
N ILE A 100 -6.58 -4.07 14.50
CA ILE A 100 -5.86 -5.34 14.70
C ILE A 100 -4.40 -5.13 15.13
N GLY A 101 -3.91 -3.90 15.06
CA GLY A 101 -2.57 -3.53 15.53
C GLY A 101 -2.35 -2.03 15.49
N GLN A 102 -1.24 -1.58 16.08
CA GLN A 102 -0.82 -0.19 16.07
C GLN A 102 0.71 -0.08 15.99
N LEU A 103 1.21 0.84 15.17
CA LEU A 103 2.63 1.19 15.15
C LEU A 103 2.97 2.12 16.32
N LYS A 104 4.12 1.91 16.96
CA LYS A 104 4.59 2.77 18.06
C LYS A 104 5.15 4.10 17.56
N GLN A 105 5.73 4.09 16.37
CA GLN A 105 6.31 5.26 15.73
C GLN A 105 5.21 6.22 15.25
N SER A 106 5.48 7.52 15.34
CA SER A 106 4.75 8.55 14.62
C SER A 106 5.39 8.81 13.26
N VAL A 107 4.64 9.42 12.36
CA VAL A 107 5.12 9.86 11.05
C VAL A 107 4.85 11.34 10.84
N GLU A 108 5.69 11.98 10.03
CA GLU A 108 5.62 13.39 9.65
C GLU A 108 5.55 13.56 8.12
N GLU A 109 5.37 14.80 7.67
CA GLU A 109 5.45 15.13 6.25
C GLU A 109 6.85 14.80 5.70
N GLY A 110 6.88 14.11 4.57
CA GLY A 110 8.11 13.64 3.93
C GLY A 110 8.56 12.24 4.35
N ASP A 111 8.01 11.67 5.43
CA ASP A 111 8.31 10.29 5.82
C ASP A 111 7.86 9.30 4.74
N VAL A 112 8.60 8.21 4.64
CA VAL A 112 8.33 7.12 3.71
C VAL A 112 7.88 5.88 4.47
N ILE A 113 6.67 5.45 4.19
CA ILE A 113 6.12 4.19 4.70
C ILE A 113 6.36 3.12 3.65
N GLY A 114 7.21 2.13 3.98
CA GLY A 114 7.35 0.93 3.15
C GLY A 114 6.40 -0.17 3.63
N VAL A 115 5.75 -0.85 2.70
CA VAL A 115 4.83 -1.96 2.97
C VAL A 115 5.43 -3.24 2.40
N ILE A 116 5.59 -4.24 3.27
CA ILE A 116 6.16 -5.54 2.93
C ILE A 116 5.07 -6.59 3.09
N TYR A 117 4.80 -7.34 2.02
CA TYR A 117 3.96 -8.53 2.05
C TYR A 117 4.80 -9.76 1.71
N ASP A 118 4.71 -10.80 2.54
CA ASP A 118 5.42 -12.07 2.37
C ASP A 118 4.52 -13.23 2.76
N LYS A 119 3.89 -13.91 1.79
CA LYS A 119 3.06 -15.13 2.02
C LYS A 119 2.04 -15.04 3.17
N GLY A 120 1.30 -13.94 3.25
CA GLY A 120 0.31 -13.74 4.33
C GLY A 120 0.88 -13.05 5.58
N GLU A 121 2.14 -12.63 5.56
CA GLU A 121 2.71 -11.74 6.56
C GLU A 121 2.72 -10.31 6.03
N LEU A 122 2.25 -9.37 6.85
CA LEU A 122 2.29 -7.94 6.57
C LEU A 122 3.23 -7.24 7.56
N ARG A 123 4.16 -6.46 7.03
CA ARG A 123 5.11 -5.65 7.80
C ARG A 123 5.15 -4.22 7.23
N PHE A 124 5.44 -3.27 8.10
CA PHE A 124 5.61 -1.86 7.74
C PHE A 124 7.02 -1.41 8.09
N THR A 125 7.54 -0.47 7.32
CA THR A 125 8.78 0.26 7.62
C THR A 125 8.50 1.74 7.61
N ILE A 126 9.22 2.52 8.42
CA ILE A 126 9.22 3.97 8.37
C ILE A 126 10.66 4.40 8.11
N ASN A 127 10.89 5.08 6.99
CA ASN A 127 12.21 5.50 6.54
C ASN A 127 13.24 4.34 6.49
N GLY A 128 12.77 3.15 6.08
CA GLY A 128 13.59 1.94 5.96
C GLY A 128 13.70 1.11 7.25
N ASP A 129 13.38 1.68 8.41
CA ASP A 129 13.41 0.95 9.68
C ASP A 129 12.13 0.17 9.90
N ILE A 130 12.24 -1.10 10.33
CA ILE A 130 11.09 -1.96 10.61
C ILE A 130 10.23 -1.34 11.72
N ALA A 131 8.95 -1.12 11.42
CA ALA A 131 7.99 -0.62 12.39
C ALA A 131 7.44 -1.79 13.22
N HIS A 132 7.46 -1.62 14.54
CA HIS A 132 6.95 -2.64 15.46
C HIS A 132 5.44 -2.44 15.64
N VAL A 133 4.68 -3.49 15.37
CA VAL A 133 3.23 -3.52 15.52
C VAL A 133 2.89 -4.07 16.90
N TYR A 134 1.94 -3.45 17.60
CA TYR A 134 1.46 -3.89 18.90
C TYR A 134 -0.05 -4.13 18.88
N SER A 135 -0.51 -5.18 19.56
CA SER A 135 -1.92 -5.46 19.83
C SER A 135 -2.08 -5.85 21.30
N GLU A 136 -3.00 -5.19 22.01
CA GLU A 136 -3.27 -5.43 23.44
C GLU A 136 -2.00 -5.54 24.31
N GLN A 137 -1.00 -4.69 24.04
CA GLN A 137 0.31 -4.62 24.73
C GLN A 137 1.30 -5.76 24.40
N THR A 138 0.97 -6.64 23.46
CA THR A 138 1.89 -7.63 22.89
C THR A 138 2.43 -7.16 21.55
N GLU A 139 3.73 -7.35 21.32
CA GLU A 139 4.32 -7.09 20.02
C GLU A 139 3.93 -8.19 19.03
N GLN A 140 3.42 -7.79 17.87
CA GLN A 140 2.94 -8.66 16.80
C GLN A 140 3.62 -8.28 15.49
N SER A 141 4.90 -8.61 15.33
CA SER A 141 5.63 -8.41 14.08
C SER A 141 6.26 -9.72 13.64
N PRO A 142 5.87 -10.29 12.49
CA PRO A 142 4.92 -9.76 11.49
C PRO A 142 3.45 -9.86 11.90
N LEU A 143 2.59 -9.08 11.23
CA LEU A 143 1.14 -9.23 11.33
C LEU A 143 0.68 -10.32 10.34
N CYS A 144 0.16 -11.44 10.85
CA CYS A 144 -0.40 -12.49 10.00
C CYS A 144 -1.78 -12.06 9.48
N ILE A 145 -1.96 -12.15 8.16
CA ILE A 145 -3.20 -11.81 7.45
C ILE A 145 -3.70 -13.01 6.64
N ASP A 146 -5.03 -13.14 6.54
CA ASP A 146 -5.68 -14.23 5.82
C ASP A 146 -6.57 -13.67 4.70
N SER A 147 -6.12 -13.82 3.45
CA SER A 147 -6.88 -13.44 2.27
C SER A 147 -7.89 -14.49 1.82
N GLY A 148 -7.93 -15.67 2.45
CA GLY A 148 -8.81 -16.76 2.01
C GLY A 148 -8.48 -17.26 0.60
N GLY A 149 -7.24 -17.05 0.12
CA GLY A 149 -6.81 -17.37 -1.24
C GLY A 149 -7.11 -16.29 -2.29
N GLU A 150 -7.73 -15.17 -1.89
CA GLU A 150 -7.96 -14.04 -2.78
C GLU A 150 -6.65 -13.32 -3.12
N VAL A 151 -6.62 -12.77 -4.33
CA VAL A 151 -5.49 -12.01 -4.85
C VAL A 151 -5.51 -10.58 -4.31
N LEU A 152 -4.37 -10.14 -3.79
CA LEU A 152 -4.22 -8.84 -3.14
C LEU A 152 -3.62 -7.78 -4.07
N TYR A 153 -3.99 -6.53 -3.83
CA TYR A 153 -3.50 -5.35 -4.52
C TYR A 153 -3.03 -4.31 -3.49
N PRO A 154 -1.90 -3.61 -3.72
CA PRO A 154 -1.62 -2.37 -3.02
C PRO A 154 -2.75 -1.38 -3.23
N VAL A 155 -3.15 -0.72 -2.15
CA VAL A 155 -4.19 0.31 -2.14
C VAL A 155 -3.76 1.51 -1.30
N LEU A 156 -4.12 2.68 -1.81
CA LEU A 156 -3.92 3.96 -1.14
C LEU A 156 -5.26 4.69 -1.10
N GLY A 157 -5.59 5.27 0.04
CA GLY A 157 -6.76 6.11 0.26
C GLY A 157 -6.37 7.47 0.84
N VAL A 158 -7.09 8.51 0.43
CA VAL A 158 -6.86 9.90 0.85
C VAL A 158 -8.20 10.62 1.04
N GLU A 159 -8.26 11.50 2.03
CA GLU A 159 -9.39 12.41 2.28
C GLU A 159 -8.87 13.75 2.82
N GLY A 160 -9.62 14.82 2.51
CA GLY A 160 -9.24 16.18 2.86
C GLY A 160 -8.02 16.65 2.05
N ASP A 161 -7.00 17.14 2.75
CA ASP A 161 -5.80 17.71 2.12
C ASP A 161 -4.67 16.69 1.91
N ALA A 162 -4.94 15.40 2.17
CA ALA A 162 -3.92 14.37 2.12
C ALA A 162 -3.40 14.16 0.70
N VAL A 163 -2.07 14.09 0.56
CA VAL A 163 -1.37 13.82 -0.70
C VAL A 163 -0.31 12.76 -0.44
N LEU A 164 -0.36 11.68 -1.21
CA LEU A 164 0.59 10.57 -1.12
C LEU A 164 1.26 10.36 -2.47
N ASP A 165 2.57 10.10 -2.44
CA ASP A 165 3.32 9.59 -3.60
C ASP A 165 3.64 8.12 -3.40
N ALA A 166 3.40 7.29 -4.40
CA ALA A 166 3.72 5.87 -4.40
C ALA A 166 4.95 5.60 -5.25
N ALA A 167 5.79 4.68 -4.78
CA ALA A 167 6.84 4.06 -5.56
C ALA A 167 6.59 2.54 -5.56
N PHE A 168 6.61 1.94 -6.74
CA PHE A 168 6.35 0.50 -6.94
C PHE A 168 7.53 -0.23 -7.60
N THR A 169 8.56 0.50 -8.06
CA THR A 169 9.75 -0.05 -8.73
C THR A 169 11.01 0.27 -7.94
N ALA A 170 11.99 -0.63 -7.94
CA ALA A 170 13.19 -0.57 -7.10
C ALA A 170 14.10 0.60 -7.43
N ASN A 171 14.12 1.03 -8.70
CA ASN A 171 14.83 2.25 -9.09
C ASN A 171 14.17 3.54 -8.55
N SER A 172 12.99 3.46 -7.94
CA SER A 172 12.25 4.58 -7.37
C SER A 172 12.10 4.53 -5.85
N PHE A 173 12.56 3.45 -5.21
CA PHE A 173 12.55 3.31 -3.75
C PHE A 173 13.62 4.19 -3.11
N ASN A 174 13.24 4.88 -2.04
CA ASN A 174 14.14 5.67 -1.19
C ASN A 174 14.88 4.76 -0.20
N TYR A 175 14.19 3.71 0.28
CA TYR A 175 14.63 2.76 1.29
C TYR A 175 14.40 1.32 0.80
N PRO A 176 15.11 0.89 -0.26
CA PRO A 176 14.97 -0.48 -0.75
C PRO A 176 15.31 -1.48 0.38
N PRO A 177 14.55 -2.56 0.55
CA PRO A 177 14.79 -3.52 1.62
C PRO A 177 16.16 -4.18 1.45
N LEU A 178 17.02 -4.02 2.46
CA LEU A 178 18.46 -4.31 2.37
C LEU A 178 18.82 -5.79 2.53
N SER A 179 17.87 -6.68 2.83
CA SER A 179 18.19 -7.97 3.46
C SER A 179 17.30 -9.18 3.11
N VAL A 180 16.53 -9.13 2.01
CA VAL A 180 15.75 -10.30 1.57
C VAL A 180 16.37 -10.90 0.31
N GLU A 181 17.07 -12.04 0.45
CA GLU A 181 17.38 -12.90 -0.70
C GLU A 181 16.07 -13.24 -1.42
N GLY A 182 15.97 -12.92 -2.72
CA GLY A 182 14.74 -13.09 -3.49
C GLY A 182 13.86 -11.84 -3.63
N PHE A 183 14.36 -10.65 -3.25
CA PHE A 183 13.72 -9.37 -3.50
C PHE A 183 13.19 -9.25 -4.95
N GLY A 184 11.90 -8.95 -5.06
CA GLY A 184 11.24 -8.62 -6.31
C GLY A 184 10.27 -7.48 -6.09
N GLU A 185 10.37 -6.47 -6.95
CA GLU A 185 9.28 -5.52 -7.19
C GLU A 185 7.97 -6.26 -7.51
N ILE A 186 6.84 -5.56 -7.53
CA ILE A 186 5.61 -6.14 -8.09
C ILE A 186 5.83 -6.41 -9.58
N LYS A 187 5.99 -7.70 -9.92
CA LYS A 187 6.29 -8.16 -11.28
C LYS A 187 5.01 -8.52 -12.02
N PHE A 188 5.01 -8.25 -13.32
CA PHE A 188 3.97 -8.77 -14.21
C PHE A 188 4.09 -10.29 -14.37
N GLN A 189 2.95 -10.97 -14.51
CA GLN A 189 2.86 -12.43 -14.71
C GLN A 189 3.73 -12.99 -15.85
N LYS A 190 4.07 -12.17 -16.85
CA LYS A 190 4.89 -12.59 -17.99
C LYS A 190 6.38 -12.74 -17.68
N GLU A 191 6.83 -12.33 -16.49
CA GLU A 191 8.24 -12.43 -16.04
C GLU A 191 8.47 -13.56 -15.02
N VAL A 192 7.40 -14.27 -14.61
CA VAL A 192 7.52 -15.45 -13.76
C VAL A 192 7.90 -16.64 -14.64
N THR A 193 9.20 -16.93 -14.73
CA THR A 193 9.68 -18.17 -15.34
C THR A 193 9.75 -19.23 -14.24
N PHE A 194 9.03 -20.34 -14.42
CA PHE A 194 9.08 -21.51 -13.54
C PHE A 194 10.44 -22.20 -13.58
#